data_AF-A0A955SR99-F1
#
_entry.id   AF-A0A955SR99-F1
#
_cell.length_a   1.000
_cell.length_b   1.000
_cell.length_c   1.000
_cell.angle_alpha   90.00
_cell.angle_beta   90.00
_cell.angle_gamma   90.00
#
_symmetry.space_group_name_H-M   'P 1'
#
loop_
_entity.id
_entity.type
_entity.pdbx_description
1 polymer ?
#
loop_
_entity_poly.entity_id
_entity_poly.type
_entity_poly.pdbx_seq_one_letter_code
_entity_poly.pdbx_strand_id
1 'polypeptide(L)'
;MRNPTLNHLFVLAVLLVSPPFAHPADDILWYDQPAETWTEALPLGNGRIGAMVFGGIEEERLQLNEESLWAGEPVDAYPDHYLETLKEVQRLTLSGETQSARELGLREMTKSPTSFRSYEPLGDLVIESGPNGKAGDYRRELSLNAGVNTTRYAVDGVEHAREAFVSAVDDVLALRISASKPGQVNVRISLRREKDMTVKALEGGLLQMDGQIVDVAPPEGYDDNPGGSGPGGEHMRFAGRLLVKTVGGSVRAEGESLVISDADEAVLLFTAATDYSLEKMTFDRGIDPGRVADDILGKAASKSWSELRSDHEADHRAMFERVSLSFGEDSQKDRPTNERLARLQRGEEDPALAALYFQYGRFLLMGSSRSPGCLPANLQGVWNKDMWAAWEADYHLNINLQMNYWPADLCNLSETMGPLTGWLIGLSQRGESTAERLYGAQ
;
A
#
# COMPACT_ATOMS: atom_id res chain seq x y z
N MET A 1 74.23 -12.29 -34.38
CA MET A 1 73.38 -12.72 -33.25
C MET A 1 72.24 -11.73 -33.09
N ARG A 2 71.07 -12.22 -32.68
CA ARG A 2 69.72 -11.69 -32.92
C ARG A 2 69.43 -10.31 -32.32
N ASN A 3 68.65 -9.52 -33.07
CA ASN A 3 67.83 -8.40 -32.58
C ASN A 3 66.81 -8.88 -31.51
N PRO A 4 66.38 -7.97 -30.63
CA PRO A 4 64.97 -7.91 -30.28
C PRO A 4 64.42 -6.50 -30.55
N THR A 5 63.44 -6.46 -31.46
CA THR A 5 62.51 -5.36 -31.69
C THR A 5 61.55 -5.23 -30.52
N LEU A 6 61.38 -4.00 -30.02
CA LEU A 6 60.34 -3.62 -29.06
C LEU A 6 58.96 -3.76 -29.74
N ASN A 7 58.17 -4.75 -29.32
CA ASN A 7 56.76 -4.84 -29.67
C ASN A 7 55.96 -3.92 -28.73
N HIS A 8 55.54 -2.76 -29.22
CA HIS A 8 54.47 -2.00 -28.58
C HIS A 8 53.12 -2.63 -28.94
N LEU A 9 52.55 -3.40 -28.02
CA LEU A 9 51.18 -3.86 -28.09
C LEU A 9 50.25 -2.65 -27.87
N PHE A 10 49.64 -2.15 -28.94
CA PHE A 10 48.50 -1.24 -28.84
C PHE A 10 47.29 -2.06 -28.40
N VAL A 11 46.90 -1.98 -27.12
CA VAL A 11 45.61 -2.48 -26.65
C VAL A 11 44.55 -1.49 -27.11
N LEU A 12 43.90 -1.81 -28.22
CA LEU A 12 42.70 -1.11 -28.67
C LEU A 12 41.58 -1.46 -27.67
N ALA A 13 41.30 -0.58 -26.72
CA ALA A 13 40.11 -0.67 -25.89
C ALA A 13 38.89 -0.42 -26.78
N VAL A 14 38.26 -1.50 -27.24
CA VAL A 14 36.94 -1.45 -27.86
C VAL A 14 35.97 -1.11 -26.72
N LEU A 15 35.63 0.17 -26.60
CA LEU A 15 34.43 0.60 -25.90
C LEU A 15 33.24 -0.02 -26.66
N LEU A 16 32.78 -1.17 -26.18
CA LEU A 16 31.44 -1.66 -26.49
C LEU A 16 30.47 -0.65 -25.87
N VAL A 17 30.16 0.40 -26.62
CA VAL A 17 28.96 1.20 -26.41
C VAL A 17 27.82 0.25 -26.74
N SER A 18 27.29 -0.43 -25.71
CA SER A 18 25.98 -1.05 -25.81
C SER A 18 25.03 0.02 -26.35
N PRO A 19 24.25 -0.26 -27.41
CA PRO A 19 23.19 0.66 -27.79
C PRO A 19 22.34 0.92 -26.54
N PRO A 20 21.82 2.15 -26.33
CA PRO A 20 20.80 2.34 -25.31
C PRO A 20 19.74 1.27 -25.58
N PHE A 21 19.53 0.37 -24.62
CA PHE A 21 18.37 -0.51 -24.68
C PHE A 21 17.20 0.42 -24.94
N ALA A 22 16.52 0.25 -26.07
CA ALA A 22 15.27 0.96 -26.30
C ALA A 22 14.44 0.68 -25.06
N HIS A 23 14.08 1.73 -24.31
CA HIS A 23 13.21 1.56 -23.17
C HIS A 23 11.98 0.82 -23.70
N PRO A 24 11.62 -0.34 -23.12
CA PRO A 24 10.36 -0.98 -23.48
C PRO A 24 9.24 0.05 -23.32
N ALA A 25 8.22 -0.03 -24.17
CA ALA A 25 7.04 0.83 -24.04
C ALA A 25 6.54 0.75 -22.59
N ASP A 26 6.17 1.90 -22.00
CA ASP A 26 5.73 1.94 -20.60
C ASP A 26 4.52 1.02 -20.38
N ASP A 27 4.61 0.18 -19.35
CA ASP A 27 3.52 -0.65 -18.86
C ASP A 27 2.51 0.27 -18.16
N ILE A 28 1.36 0.52 -18.81
CA ILE A 28 0.37 1.50 -18.36
C ILE A 28 -1.01 0.84 -18.18
N LEU A 29 -1.59 1.04 -17.00
CA LEU A 29 -3.04 0.89 -16.76
C LEU A 29 -3.69 2.24 -17.03
N TRP A 30 -4.69 2.34 -17.90
CA TRP A 30 -5.36 3.63 -18.14
C TRP A 30 -6.86 3.50 -18.43
N TYR A 31 -7.57 4.57 -18.11
CA TYR A 31 -9.03 4.67 -18.14
C TYR A 31 -9.45 6.06 -18.58
N ASP A 32 -10.59 6.14 -19.27
CA ASP A 32 -11.19 7.37 -19.81
C ASP A 32 -12.36 7.89 -18.95
N GLN A 33 -12.53 7.35 -17.75
CA GLN A 33 -13.48 7.81 -16.75
C GLN A 33 -12.93 7.69 -15.31
N PRO A 34 -13.41 8.51 -14.36
CA PRO A 34 -13.15 8.33 -12.93
C PRO A 34 -13.56 6.93 -12.44
N ALA A 35 -12.95 6.49 -11.33
CA ALA A 35 -13.42 5.31 -10.62
C ALA A 35 -14.74 5.63 -9.89
N GLU A 36 -15.76 4.80 -10.07
CA GLU A 36 -17.01 4.86 -9.30
C GLU A 36 -16.93 4.01 -8.03
N THR A 37 -16.17 2.90 -8.12
CA THR A 37 -15.99 1.95 -7.02
C THR A 37 -14.52 1.82 -6.63
N TRP A 38 -14.26 1.34 -5.41
CA TRP A 38 -12.89 1.18 -4.90
C TRP A 38 -12.04 0.23 -5.73
N THR A 39 -12.64 -0.83 -6.29
CA THR A 39 -11.96 -1.79 -7.17
C THR A 39 -11.58 -1.22 -8.54
N GLU A 40 -12.06 -0.04 -8.90
CA GLU A 40 -11.66 0.68 -10.11
C GLU A 40 -10.56 1.72 -9.85
N ALA A 41 -10.31 2.07 -8.59
CA ALA A 41 -9.26 2.99 -8.18
C ALA A 41 -7.86 2.36 -8.38
N LEU A 42 -6.85 3.19 -8.58
CA LEU A 42 -5.49 2.74 -8.90
C LEU A 42 -4.60 2.74 -7.65
N PRO A 43 -3.94 1.62 -7.32
CA PRO A 43 -3.08 1.53 -6.14
C PRO A 43 -1.74 2.23 -6.34
N LEU A 44 -1.28 2.87 -5.28
CA LEU A 44 0.08 3.32 -5.07
C LEU A 44 0.53 2.87 -3.68
N GLY A 45 1.82 2.60 -3.50
CA GLY A 45 2.36 2.32 -2.18
C GLY A 45 3.87 2.25 -2.16
N ASN A 46 4.44 2.36 -0.97
CA ASN A 46 5.89 2.27 -0.73
C ASN A 46 6.30 1.12 0.19
N GLY A 47 5.39 0.17 0.42
CA GLY A 47 5.54 -0.90 1.41
C GLY A 47 4.96 -0.55 2.78
N ARG A 48 4.79 0.73 3.11
CA ARG A 48 4.25 1.19 4.40
C ARG A 48 2.95 1.98 4.25
N ILE A 49 2.98 3.02 3.42
CA ILE A 49 1.80 3.83 3.07
C ILE A 49 1.18 3.24 1.81
N GLY A 50 -0.14 3.04 1.84
CA GLY A 50 -0.95 2.67 0.69
C GLY A 50 -1.91 3.79 0.32
N ALA A 51 -2.17 3.97 -0.97
CA ALA A 51 -3.21 4.86 -1.47
C ALA A 51 -3.96 4.23 -2.66
N MET A 52 -5.29 4.36 -2.69
CA MET A 52 -6.13 4.01 -3.83
C MET A 52 -6.70 5.29 -4.45
N VAL A 53 -6.26 5.63 -5.66
CA VAL A 53 -6.55 6.91 -6.34
C VAL A 53 -7.77 6.79 -7.25
N PHE A 54 -8.80 7.60 -7.02
CA PHE A 54 -10.08 7.48 -7.74
C PHE A 54 -10.10 8.27 -9.06
N GLY A 55 -9.44 9.42 -9.14
CA GLY A 55 -9.44 10.26 -10.34
C GLY A 55 -10.66 11.17 -10.46
N GLY A 56 -11.46 11.36 -9.41
CA GLY A 56 -12.71 12.14 -9.48
C GLY A 56 -12.48 13.62 -9.83
N ILE A 57 -13.39 14.23 -10.61
CA ILE A 57 -13.20 15.60 -11.13
C ILE A 57 -13.60 16.66 -10.10
N GLU A 58 -14.85 16.62 -9.64
CA GLU A 58 -15.38 17.55 -8.63
C GLU A 58 -14.87 17.20 -7.24
N GLU A 59 -14.87 15.92 -6.88
CA GLU A 59 -14.29 15.40 -5.65
C GLU A 59 -13.28 14.31 -6.03
N GLU A 60 -12.00 14.54 -5.71
CA GLU A 60 -10.98 13.49 -5.74
C GLU A 60 -10.89 12.83 -4.38
N ARG A 61 -10.73 11.51 -4.39
CA ARG A 61 -10.51 10.70 -3.20
C ARG A 61 -9.27 9.86 -3.39
N LEU A 62 -8.34 9.97 -2.45
CA LEU A 62 -7.30 8.99 -2.25
C LEU A 62 -7.62 8.26 -0.94
N GLN A 63 -8.04 7.01 -1.03
CA GLN A 63 -8.23 6.18 0.17
C GLN A 63 -6.86 5.74 0.68
N LEU A 64 -6.58 5.97 1.96
CA LEU A 64 -5.26 5.88 2.59
C LEU A 64 -5.15 4.71 3.57
N ASN A 65 -3.96 4.13 3.63
CA ASN A 65 -3.57 3.07 4.55
C ASN A 65 -2.16 3.30 5.12
N GLU A 66 -1.93 2.72 6.29
CA GLU A 66 -0.62 2.60 6.96
C GLU A 66 -0.50 1.14 7.42
N GLU A 67 0.54 0.41 7.00
CA GLU A 67 0.67 -1.05 7.15
C GLU A 67 0.40 -1.60 8.55
N SER A 68 0.64 -0.78 9.58
CA SER A 68 0.61 -1.17 10.98
C SER A 68 -0.64 -0.69 11.73
N LEU A 69 -1.61 -0.08 11.03
CA LEU A 69 -2.88 0.32 11.61
C LEU A 69 -3.85 -0.86 11.75
N TRP A 70 -3.67 -1.63 12.83
CA TRP A 70 -4.50 -2.78 13.16
C TRP A 70 -5.32 -2.55 14.42
N ALA A 71 -6.58 -2.96 14.39
CA ALA A 71 -7.34 -3.17 15.60
C ALA A 71 -6.82 -4.42 16.35
N GLY A 72 -7.18 -4.54 17.62
CA GLY A 72 -6.84 -5.67 18.48
C GLY A 72 -5.62 -5.44 19.36
N GLU A 73 -5.40 -6.42 20.24
CA GLU A 73 -4.26 -6.47 21.15
C GLU A 73 -3.82 -7.94 21.34
N PRO A 74 -2.61 -8.18 21.88
CA PRO A 74 -2.18 -9.54 22.20
C PRO A 74 -3.13 -10.21 23.20
N VAL A 75 -3.56 -11.44 22.89
CA VAL A 75 -4.49 -12.24 23.71
C VAL A 75 -3.91 -13.60 24.08
N ASP A 76 -4.24 -14.10 25.27
CA ASP A 76 -3.81 -15.43 25.74
C ASP A 76 -4.80 -16.54 25.35
N ALA A 77 -4.82 -16.87 24.06
CA ALA A 77 -5.80 -17.80 23.46
C ALA A 77 -5.35 -19.28 23.44
N TYR A 78 -4.56 -19.73 24.43
CA TYR A 78 -4.15 -21.14 24.53
C TYR A 78 -5.16 -21.99 25.32
N PRO A 79 -5.71 -23.08 24.75
CA PRO A 79 -6.58 -24.02 25.47
C PRO A 79 -5.85 -24.70 26.63
N ASP A 80 -6.58 -24.93 27.72
CA ASP A 80 -6.09 -25.72 28.85
C ASP A 80 -5.99 -27.20 28.45
N HIS A 81 -5.09 -27.96 29.10
CA HIS A 81 -4.94 -29.42 28.88
C HIS A 81 -4.68 -29.87 27.42
N TYR A 82 -4.24 -28.98 26.53
CA TYR A 82 -4.11 -29.26 25.09
C TYR A 82 -3.33 -30.55 24.77
N LEU A 83 -2.19 -30.78 25.43
CA LEU A 83 -1.36 -31.96 25.18
C LEU A 83 -2.03 -33.28 25.60
N GLU A 84 -2.82 -33.27 26.69
CA GLU A 84 -3.57 -34.44 27.15
C GLU A 84 -4.71 -34.75 26.17
N THR A 85 -5.44 -33.71 25.76
CA THR A 85 -6.50 -33.80 24.74
C THR A 85 -5.96 -34.28 23.40
N LEU A 86 -4.81 -33.77 22.95
CA LEU A 86 -4.18 -34.18 21.68
C LEU A 86 -3.90 -35.69 21.65
N LYS A 87 -3.44 -36.28 22.76
CA LYS A 87 -3.20 -37.73 22.84
C LYS A 87 -4.48 -38.54 22.67
N GLU A 88 -5.58 -38.07 23.24
CA GLU A 88 -6.88 -38.74 23.09
C GLU A 88 -7.46 -38.57 21.68
N VAL A 89 -7.33 -37.37 21.09
CA VAL A 89 -7.70 -37.12 19.67
C VAL A 89 -6.92 -38.04 18.73
N GLN A 90 -5.61 -38.21 18.96
CA GLN A 90 -4.77 -39.15 18.20
C GLN A 90 -5.23 -40.60 18.39
N ARG A 91 -5.53 -41.03 19.62
CA ARG A 91 -6.04 -42.38 19.91
C ARG A 91 -7.34 -42.65 19.15
N LEU A 92 -8.30 -41.72 19.21
CA LEU A 92 -9.59 -41.82 18.52
C LEU A 92 -9.42 -41.86 16.99
N THR A 93 -8.52 -41.04 16.45
CA THR A 93 -8.25 -41.04 14.99
C THR A 93 -7.66 -42.36 14.54
N LEU A 94 -6.71 -42.92 15.31
CA LEU A 94 -6.06 -44.20 14.99
C LEU A 94 -6.99 -45.41 15.21
N SER A 95 -7.99 -45.33 16.08
CA SER A 95 -9.03 -46.37 16.24
C SER A 95 -10.15 -46.30 15.19
N GLY A 96 -10.12 -45.30 14.29
CA GLY A 96 -11.16 -45.07 13.28
C GLY A 96 -12.37 -44.28 13.78
N GLU A 97 -12.33 -43.75 15.00
CA GLU A 97 -13.38 -42.94 15.63
C GLU A 97 -13.26 -41.45 15.25
N THR A 98 -13.16 -41.16 13.95
CA THR A 98 -12.84 -39.81 13.42
C THR A 98 -13.84 -38.73 13.85
N GLN A 99 -15.13 -39.07 13.95
CA GLN A 99 -16.15 -38.10 14.38
C GLN A 99 -15.95 -37.68 15.84
N SER A 100 -15.72 -38.65 16.74
CA SER A 100 -15.42 -38.38 18.14
C SER A 100 -14.12 -37.57 18.29
N ALA A 101 -13.09 -37.89 17.50
CA ALA A 101 -11.84 -37.14 17.48
C ALA A 101 -12.06 -35.68 17.08
N ARG A 102 -12.86 -35.42 16.04
CA ARG A 102 -13.21 -34.07 15.59
C ARG A 102 -13.99 -33.30 16.66
N GLU A 103 -15.02 -33.91 17.24
CA GLU A 103 -15.85 -33.27 18.26
C GLU A 103 -15.06 -32.92 19.51
N LEU A 104 -14.17 -33.83 19.96
CA LEU A 104 -13.27 -33.58 21.08
C LEU A 104 -12.29 -32.44 20.76
N GLY A 105 -11.65 -32.48 19.60
CA GLY A 105 -10.70 -31.44 19.16
C GLY A 105 -11.34 -30.06 19.08
N LEU A 106 -12.52 -29.95 18.45
CA LEU A 106 -13.24 -28.68 18.36
C LEU A 106 -13.62 -28.13 19.74
N ARG A 107 -14.01 -28.99 20.68
CA ARG A 107 -14.47 -28.57 22.01
C ARG A 107 -13.33 -28.17 22.94
N GLU A 108 -12.23 -28.93 22.94
CA GLU A 108 -11.19 -28.84 23.98
C GLU A 108 -9.85 -28.30 23.47
N MET A 109 -9.61 -28.32 22.15
CA MET A 109 -8.35 -27.84 21.54
C MET A 109 -8.51 -26.48 20.86
N THR A 110 -9.62 -25.79 21.09
CA THR A 110 -9.86 -24.42 20.64
C THR A 110 -10.20 -23.55 21.84
N LYS A 111 -9.81 -22.27 21.80
CA LYS A 111 -10.11 -21.30 22.85
C LYS A 111 -10.39 -19.95 22.20
N SER A 112 -11.47 -19.30 22.64
CA SER A 112 -11.77 -17.93 22.22
C SER A 112 -10.70 -16.94 22.71
N PRO A 113 -10.38 -15.90 21.93
CA PRO A 113 -10.93 -15.63 20.60
C PRO A 113 -10.36 -16.56 19.52
N THR A 114 -11.19 -16.89 18.54
CA THR A 114 -10.83 -17.78 17.42
C THR A 114 -10.43 -17.00 16.16
N SER A 115 -10.54 -15.67 16.20
CA SER A 115 -10.04 -14.75 15.18
C SER A 115 -9.40 -13.52 15.83
N PHE A 116 -8.75 -12.71 15.02
CA PHE A 116 -8.14 -11.44 15.40
C PHE A 116 -9.05 -10.27 15.00
N ARG A 117 -8.70 -9.05 15.38
CA ARG A 117 -9.38 -7.85 14.88
C ARG A 117 -8.78 -7.43 13.53
N SER A 118 -9.53 -6.62 12.78
CA SER A 118 -9.21 -6.25 11.41
C SER A 118 -8.03 -5.27 11.28
N TYR A 119 -7.30 -5.38 10.18
CA TYR A 119 -6.58 -4.25 9.59
C TYR A 119 -7.58 -3.15 9.22
N GLU A 120 -7.29 -1.88 9.53
CA GLU A 120 -8.22 -0.77 9.31
C GLU A 120 -7.67 0.27 8.31
N PRO A 121 -8.55 0.93 7.53
CA PRO A 121 -8.16 2.10 6.75
C PRO A 121 -7.67 3.23 7.67
N LEU A 122 -6.66 3.95 7.18
CA LEU A 122 -6.24 5.20 7.82
C LEU A 122 -7.26 6.31 7.60
N GLY A 123 -7.94 6.30 6.45
CA GLY A 123 -8.96 7.27 6.08
C GLY A 123 -8.91 7.61 4.60
N ASP A 124 -9.34 8.81 4.25
CA ASP A 124 -9.36 9.36 2.91
C ASP A 124 -8.72 10.76 2.91
N LEU A 125 -7.85 11.03 1.95
CA LEU A 125 -7.55 12.39 1.51
C LEU A 125 -8.60 12.78 0.47
N VAL A 126 -9.36 13.83 0.78
CA VAL A 126 -10.42 14.35 -0.10
C VAL A 126 -10.04 15.74 -0.59
N ILE A 127 -10.14 15.93 -1.91
CA ILE A 127 -9.87 17.20 -2.58
C ILE A 127 -11.12 17.59 -3.36
N GLU A 128 -11.84 18.57 -2.83
CA GLU A 128 -13.05 19.12 -3.42
C GLU A 128 -12.65 20.30 -4.29
N SER A 129 -12.81 20.13 -5.59
CA SER A 129 -12.83 21.24 -6.55
C SER A 129 -14.21 21.89 -6.47
N GLY A 130 -14.29 23.22 -6.61
CA GLY A 130 -15.58 23.91 -6.71
C GLY A 130 -16.45 23.38 -7.88
N PRO A 131 -17.74 23.75 -7.95
CA PRO A 131 -18.60 23.31 -9.05
C PRO A 131 -17.97 23.70 -10.39
N ASN A 132 -17.63 22.70 -11.18
CA ASN A 132 -16.91 22.86 -12.43
C ASN A 132 -17.87 22.69 -13.61
N GLY A 133 -17.57 23.34 -14.73
CA GLY A 133 -18.24 23.08 -16.00
C GLY A 133 -18.10 21.62 -16.44
N LYS A 134 -18.80 21.23 -17.51
CA LYS A 134 -18.72 19.85 -18.04
C LYS A 134 -17.28 19.52 -18.44
N ALA A 135 -16.68 18.53 -17.77
CA ALA A 135 -15.34 18.07 -18.09
C ALA A 135 -15.27 17.39 -19.47
N GLY A 136 -14.16 17.60 -20.17
CA GLY A 136 -13.79 16.92 -21.41
C GLY A 136 -12.36 16.36 -21.32
N ASP A 137 -11.96 15.61 -22.35
CA ASP A 137 -10.59 15.09 -22.52
C ASP A 137 -10.02 14.38 -21.28
N TYR A 138 -10.90 13.65 -20.58
CA TYR A 138 -10.54 12.97 -19.35
C TYR A 138 -9.66 11.75 -19.62
N ARG A 139 -8.61 11.60 -18.83
CA ARG A 139 -7.79 10.39 -18.77
C ARG A 139 -7.17 10.24 -17.39
N ARG A 140 -7.24 9.04 -16.82
CA ARG A 140 -6.42 8.62 -15.67
C ARG A 140 -5.57 7.42 -16.02
N GLU A 141 -4.35 7.39 -15.53
CA GLU A 141 -3.40 6.33 -15.80
C GLU A 141 -2.46 6.07 -14.62
N LEU A 142 -1.95 4.85 -14.56
CA LEU A 142 -0.88 4.43 -13.66
C LEU A 142 0.24 3.83 -14.52
N SER A 143 1.39 4.52 -14.55
CA SER A 143 2.62 3.98 -15.13
C SER A 143 3.27 3.03 -14.12
N LEU A 144 3.34 1.75 -14.46
CA LEU A 144 4.01 0.76 -13.61
C LEU A 144 5.53 0.95 -13.63
N ASN A 145 6.10 1.45 -14.73
CA ASN A 145 7.53 1.76 -14.85
C ASN A 145 7.96 2.91 -13.93
N ALA A 146 7.16 3.99 -13.87
CA ALA A 146 7.47 5.14 -13.04
C ALA A 146 6.89 5.04 -11.62
N GLY A 147 5.92 4.15 -11.40
CA GLY A 147 5.18 4.05 -10.14
C GLY A 147 4.34 5.30 -9.85
N VAL A 148 3.72 5.87 -10.89
CA VAL A 148 3.10 7.19 -10.85
C VAL A 148 1.69 7.12 -11.42
N ASN A 149 0.74 7.64 -10.66
CA ASN A 149 -0.60 7.93 -11.14
C ASN A 149 -0.67 9.34 -11.74
N THR A 150 -1.34 9.48 -12.88
CA THR A 150 -1.66 10.77 -13.49
C THR A 150 -3.13 10.83 -13.85
N THR A 151 -3.81 11.92 -13.48
CA THR A 151 -5.16 12.24 -13.95
C THR A 151 -5.16 13.58 -14.67
N ARG A 152 -5.77 13.65 -15.86
CA ARG A 152 -5.90 14.86 -16.67
C ARG A 152 -7.34 15.02 -17.15
N TYR A 153 -7.80 16.27 -17.22
CA TYR A 153 -9.10 16.63 -17.76
C TYR A 153 -9.14 18.12 -18.08
N ALA A 154 -10.08 18.54 -18.92
CA ALA A 154 -10.30 19.93 -19.25
C ALA A 154 -11.67 20.44 -18.74
N VAL A 155 -11.68 21.61 -18.11
CA VAL A 155 -12.90 22.34 -17.70
C VAL A 155 -12.80 23.75 -18.26
N ASP A 156 -13.82 24.20 -19.00
CA ASP A 156 -13.90 25.57 -19.56
C ASP A 156 -12.64 26.03 -20.31
N GLY A 157 -11.99 25.10 -21.03
CA GLY A 157 -10.76 25.35 -21.79
C GLY A 157 -9.52 25.59 -20.91
N VAL A 158 -9.53 25.12 -19.66
CA VAL A 158 -8.38 24.99 -18.76
C VAL A 158 -8.10 23.51 -18.58
N GLU A 159 -6.87 23.09 -18.84
CA GLU A 159 -6.43 21.72 -18.58
C GLU A 159 -5.98 21.63 -17.13
N HIS A 160 -6.49 20.64 -16.41
CA HIS A 160 -6.10 20.30 -15.06
C HIS A 160 -5.32 18.99 -15.07
N ALA A 161 -4.30 18.89 -14.23
CA ALA A 161 -3.52 17.69 -14.07
C ALA A 161 -3.23 17.42 -12.59
N ARG A 162 -3.32 16.15 -12.22
CA ARG A 162 -2.91 15.60 -10.94
C ARG A 162 -1.89 14.50 -11.15
N GLU A 163 -0.77 14.56 -10.45
CA GLU A 163 0.27 13.52 -10.47
C GLU A 163 0.51 13.05 -9.04
N ALA A 164 0.45 11.75 -8.78
CA ALA A 164 0.62 11.16 -7.46
C ALA A 164 1.57 9.97 -7.47
N PHE A 165 2.39 9.85 -6.43
CA PHE A 165 3.24 8.68 -6.15
C PHE A 165 3.49 8.55 -4.65
N VAL A 166 3.85 7.35 -4.19
CA VAL A 166 4.25 7.12 -2.79
C VAL A 166 5.74 6.77 -2.80
N SER A 167 6.58 7.70 -2.35
CA SER A 167 8.03 7.57 -2.36
C SER A 167 8.49 6.69 -1.20
N ALA A 168 9.27 5.64 -1.49
CA ALA A 168 9.92 4.81 -0.47
C ALA A 168 11.10 5.53 0.19
N VAL A 169 11.86 6.31 -0.60
CA VAL A 169 13.06 7.01 -0.13
C VAL A 169 12.76 8.25 0.71
N ASP A 170 11.62 8.88 0.48
CA ASP A 170 11.15 10.05 1.25
C ASP A 170 10.08 9.69 2.28
N ASP A 171 9.51 8.50 2.17
CA ASP A 171 8.46 7.97 3.03
C ASP A 171 7.19 8.85 3.10
N VAL A 172 6.79 9.37 1.94
CA VAL A 172 5.61 10.22 1.77
C VAL A 172 4.82 9.85 0.51
N LEU A 173 3.49 9.99 0.58
CA LEU A 173 2.65 10.21 -0.58
C LEU A 173 2.84 11.66 -1.04
N ALA A 174 3.30 11.86 -2.27
CA ALA A 174 3.42 13.17 -2.89
C ALA A 174 2.38 13.31 -4.01
N LEU A 175 1.64 14.43 -4.01
CA LEU A 175 0.62 14.74 -4.99
C LEU A 175 0.80 16.17 -5.48
N ARG A 176 0.84 16.36 -6.80
CA ARG A 176 0.86 17.67 -7.46
C ARG A 176 -0.47 17.92 -8.14
N ILE A 177 -1.05 19.09 -7.93
CA ILE A 177 -2.24 19.60 -8.60
C ILE A 177 -1.82 20.80 -9.41
N SER A 178 -2.14 20.85 -10.71
CA SER A 178 -1.76 21.95 -11.59
C SER A 178 -2.85 22.26 -12.60
N ALA A 179 -2.81 23.48 -13.14
CA ALA A 179 -3.69 23.92 -14.21
C ALA A 179 -2.91 24.64 -15.32
N SER A 180 -3.42 24.62 -16.55
CA SER A 180 -2.72 25.23 -17.71
C SER A 180 -2.78 26.76 -17.77
N LYS A 181 -3.60 27.39 -16.92
CA LYS A 181 -3.67 28.84 -16.76
C LYS A 181 -3.37 29.24 -15.31
N PRO A 182 -2.65 30.35 -15.07
CA PRO A 182 -2.40 30.84 -13.73
C PRO A 182 -3.68 31.07 -12.91
N GLY A 183 -3.60 30.82 -11.61
CA GLY A 183 -4.68 31.05 -10.65
C GLY A 183 -5.89 30.12 -10.75
N GLN A 184 -5.78 29.00 -11.46
CA GLN A 184 -6.91 28.09 -11.68
C GLN A 184 -6.96 26.89 -10.72
N VAL A 185 -6.03 26.77 -9.77
CA VAL A 185 -6.10 25.77 -8.70
C VAL A 185 -6.83 26.36 -7.50
N ASN A 186 -8.10 25.95 -7.34
CA ASN A 186 -9.01 26.39 -6.29
C ASN A 186 -9.69 25.17 -5.68
N VAL A 187 -9.18 24.68 -4.55
CA VAL A 187 -9.62 23.41 -3.96
C VAL A 187 -9.74 23.49 -2.44
N ARG A 188 -10.63 22.70 -1.87
CA ARG A 188 -10.68 22.40 -0.44
C ARG A 188 -10.11 21.01 -0.18
N ILE A 189 -9.22 20.91 0.79
CA ILE A 189 -8.52 19.68 1.15
C ILE A 189 -8.91 19.30 2.57
N SER A 190 -9.30 18.04 2.75
CA SER A 190 -9.63 17.48 4.08
C SER A 190 -9.10 16.05 4.21
N LEU A 191 -8.87 15.63 5.46
CA LEU A 191 -8.67 14.24 5.82
C LEU A 191 -9.98 13.74 6.46
N ARG A 192 -10.47 12.59 6.03
CA ARG A 192 -11.71 11.97 6.52
C ARG A 192 -11.41 10.55 6.99
N ARG A 193 -12.12 10.08 8.02
CA ARG A 193 -12.13 8.68 8.47
C ARG A 193 -13.49 8.42 9.08
N GLU A 194 -13.98 7.19 9.00
CA GLU A 194 -15.30 6.82 9.52
C GLU A 194 -15.46 7.16 11.01
N LYS A 195 -14.42 6.89 11.81
CA LYS A 195 -14.40 7.12 13.26
C LYS A 195 -12.99 7.37 13.81
N ASP A 196 -12.90 7.60 15.11
CA ASP A 196 -11.68 7.59 15.94
C ASP A 196 -10.52 8.51 15.51
N MET A 197 -10.83 9.64 14.89
CA MET A 197 -9.84 10.66 14.55
C MET A 197 -10.29 12.05 14.98
N THR A 198 -9.32 12.95 15.10
CA THR A 198 -9.53 14.39 15.12
C THR A 198 -8.62 15.04 14.08
N VAL A 199 -9.09 16.10 13.43
CA VAL A 199 -8.30 16.83 12.43
C VAL A 199 -8.18 18.29 12.82
N LYS A 200 -6.99 18.86 12.70
CA LYS A 200 -6.74 20.29 12.90
C LYS A 200 -6.04 20.87 11.69
N ALA A 201 -6.61 21.94 11.14
CA ALA A 201 -5.92 22.77 10.16
C ALA A 201 -5.12 23.86 10.86
N LEU A 202 -3.85 23.97 10.50
CA LEU A 202 -2.91 24.93 11.06
C LEU A 202 -2.44 25.93 9.99
N GLU A 203 -2.02 27.10 10.45
CA GLU A 203 -1.32 28.07 9.61
C GLU A 203 -0.07 27.45 8.96
N GLY A 204 0.27 27.92 7.76
CA GLY A 204 1.37 27.36 6.98
C GLY A 204 1.02 26.11 6.17
N GLY A 205 -0.27 25.77 6.04
CA GLY A 205 -0.75 24.73 5.12
C GLY A 205 -0.63 23.31 5.67
N LEU A 206 -0.73 23.12 6.99
CA LEU A 206 -0.60 21.81 7.64
C LEU A 206 -1.97 21.30 8.12
N LEU A 207 -2.33 20.06 7.77
CA LEU A 207 -3.36 19.28 8.48
C LEU A 207 -2.68 18.27 9.40
N GLN A 208 -3.10 18.25 10.65
CA GLN A 208 -2.75 17.21 11.62
C GLN A 208 -3.97 16.36 11.90
N MET A 209 -3.87 15.06 11.60
CA MET A 209 -4.84 14.05 11.98
C MET A 209 -4.23 13.20 13.10
N ASP A 210 -4.89 13.11 14.24
CA ASP A 210 -4.47 12.24 15.35
C ASP A 210 -5.65 11.38 15.78
N GLY A 211 -5.37 10.13 16.12
CA GLY A 211 -6.40 9.18 16.50
C GLY A 211 -5.87 7.97 17.25
N GLN A 212 -6.81 7.15 17.71
CA GLN A 212 -6.55 5.87 18.36
C GLN A 212 -7.72 4.98 18.04
N ILE A 213 -7.48 3.81 17.47
CA ILE A 213 -8.56 2.85 17.18
C ILE A 213 -9.29 2.56 18.49
N VAL A 214 -10.59 2.81 18.50
CA VAL A 214 -11.48 2.41 19.58
C VAL A 214 -12.51 1.46 18.98
N ASP A 215 -12.27 0.18 19.19
CA ASP A 215 -13.17 -0.84 18.69
C ASP A 215 -14.04 -1.36 19.82
N VAL A 216 -15.33 -1.02 19.78
CA VAL A 216 -16.31 -1.60 20.69
C VAL A 216 -16.66 -3.02 20.21
N ALA A 217 -17.44 -3.77 21.00
CA ALA A 217 -17.84 -5.11 20.58
C ALA A 217 -18.41 -5.08 19.14
N PRO A 218 -18.08 -6.06 18.27
CA PRO A 218 -18.62 -6.11 16.92
C PRO A 218 -20.16 -5.99 16.98
N PRO A 219 -20.80 -5.34 16.00
CA PRO A 219 -22.26 -5.30 15.93
C PRO A 219 -22.82 -6.73 16.03
N GLU A 220 -23.90 -6.94 16.80
CA GLU A 220 -24.56 -8.24 16.87
C GLU A 220 -24.81 -8.78 15.45
N GLY A 221 -24.23 -9.94 15.11
CA GLY A 221 -24.42 -10.61 13.83
C GLY A 221 -23.34 -10.38 12.76
N TYR A 222 -22.28 -9.60 13.04
CA TYR A 222 -21.09 -9.47 12.20
C TYR A 222 -19.92 -10.25 12.78
N ASP A 223 -20.14 -11.55 13.04
CA ASP A 223 -19.06 -12.45 13.44
C ASP A 223 -19.06 -13.63 12.48
N ASP A 224 -18.33 -13.47 11.37
CA ASP A 224 -17.94 -14.56 10.48
C ASP A 224 -16.96 -15.53 11.16
N ASN A 225 -16.53 -15.22 12.39
CA ASN A 225 -15.59 -15.97 13.19
C ASN A 225 -16.23 -16.57 14.46
N PRO A 226 -16.83 -17.77 14.38
CA PRO A 226 -17.37 -18.48 15.53
C PRO A 226 -16.37 -18.56 16.69
N GLY A 227 -16.59 -17.79 17.75
CA GLY A 227 -15.69 -17.66 18.90
C GLY A 227 -15.10 -16.26 19.14
N GLY A 228 -15.41 -15.28 18.28
CA GLY A 228 -15.17 -13.85 18.46
C GLY A 228 -13.76 -13.36 18.11
N SER A 229 -13.65 -12.07 17.79
CA SER A 229 -12.43 -11.37 17.36
C SER A 229 -11.58 -10.78 18.49
N GLY A 230 -11.71 -11.29 19.72
CA GLY A 230 -10.96 -10.79 20.88
C GLY A 230 -11.61 -9.60 21.60
N PRO A 231 -10.97 -9.06 22.66
CA PRO A 231 -11.52 -7.97 23.45
C PRO A 231 -11.70 -6.71 22.58
N GLY A 232 -12.72 -5.93 22.90
CA GLY A 232 -12.83 -4.56 22.41
C GLY A 232 -12.09 -3.60 23.33
N GLY A 233 -11.82 -2.40 22.85
CA GLY A 233 -11.16 -1.35 23.61
C GLY A 233 -10.30 -0.44 22.76
N GLU A 234 -9.32 0.14 23.44
CA GLU A 234 -8.34 1.07 22.89
C GLU A 234 -7.15 0.30 22.29
N HIS A 235 -7.00 0.36 20.96
CA HIS A 235 -5.96 -0.35 20.22
C HIS A 235 -4.87 0.62 19.71
N MET A 236 -4.41 0.45 18.47
CA MET A 236 -3.31 1.21 17.86
C MET A 236 -3.58 2.72 17.87
N ARG A 237 -2.59 3.52 18.29
CA ARG A 237 -2.60 4.98 18.10
C ARG A 237 -2.01 5.30 16.74
N PHE A 238 -2.49 6.37 16.12
CA PHE A 238 -2.04 6.77 14.80
C PHE A 238 -2.05 8.28 14.63
N ALA A 239 -1.23 8.72 13.69
CA ALA A 239 -1.17 10.11 13.26
C ALA A 239 -0.97 10.19 11.75
N GLY A 240 -1.67 11.12 11.10
CA GLY A 240 -1.43 11.55 9.73
C GLY A 240 -1.02 13.01 9.68
N ARG A 241 -0.13 13.36 8.77
CA ARG A 241 0.35 14.73 8.55
C ARG A 241 0.31 15.04 7.07
N LEU A 242 -0.38 16.12 6.71
CA LEU A 242 -0.47 16.61 5.33
C LEU A 242 0.05 18.05 5.27
N LEU A 243 1.10 18.29 4.48
CA LEU A 243 1.57 19.64 4.16
C LEU A 243 1.16 20.03 2.74
N VAL A 244 0.64 21.24 2.59
CA VAL A 244 0.32 21.88 1.31
C VAL A 244 1.28 23.04 1.07
N LYS A 245 1.90 23.07 -0.11
CA LYS A 245 2.67 24.20 -0.63
C LYS A 245 2.07 24.65 -1.95
N THR A 246 1.95 25.96 -2.17
CA THR A 246 1.41 26.51 -3.41
C THR A 246 2.48 27.26 -4.20
N VAL A 247 2.35 27.25 -5.53
CA VAL A 247 3.01 28.20 -6.43
C VAL A 247 1.94 29.18 -6.89
N GLY A 248 2.14 30.46 -6.61
CA GLY A 248 1.06 31.45 -6.71
C GLY A 248 -0.04 31.23 -5.65
N GLY A 249 -1.02 32.12 -5.64
CA GLY A 249 -2.18 32.02 -4.77
C GLY A 249 -1.87 31.98 -3.27
N SER A 250 -2.75 31.31 -2.52
CA SER A 250 -2.62 31.13 -1.08
C SER A 250 -3.23 29.81 -0.61
N VAL A 251 -2.79 29.36 0.56
CA VAL A 251 -3.43 28.29 1.34
C VAL A 251 -3.79 28.83 2.72
N ARG A 252 -5.02 28.56 3.17
CA ARG A 252 -5.52 28.99 4.48
C ARG A 252 -6.22 27.86 5.22
N ALA A 253 -6.08 27.84 6.54
CA ALA A 253 -6.84 26.94 7.40
C ALA A 253 -8.29 27.43 7.54
N GLU A 254 -9.26 26.52 7.38
CA GLU A 254 -10.68 26.82 7.56
C GLU A 254 -11.41 25.61 8.19
N GLY A 255 -11.64 25.69 9.51
CA GLY A 255 -12.18 24.56 10.28
C GLY A 255 -11.18 23.41 10.32
N GLU A 256 -11.61 22.24 9.84
CA GLU A 256 -10.79 21.02 9.75
C GLU A 256 -10.26 20.79 8.32
N SER A 257 -10.17 21.86 7.52
CA SER A 257 -9.76 21.79 6.11
C SER A 257 -8.72 22.86 5.77
N LEU A 258 -7.97 22.62 4.70
CA LEU A 258 -7.18 23.65 4.02
C LEU A 258 -7.90 24.11 2.77
N VAL A 259 -7.92 25.41 2.51
CA VAL A 259 -8.50 26.00 1.30
C VAL A 259 -7.37 26.64 0.50
N ILE A 260 -7.20 26.17 -0.74
CA ILE A 260 -6.29 26.73 -1.73
C ILE A 260 -7.08 27.68 -2.63
N SER A 261 -6.56 28.88 -2.88
CA SER A 261 -7.21 29.88 -3.73
C SER A 261 -6.21 30.55 -4.66
N ASP A 262 -6.60 30.72 -5.92
CA ASP A 262 -5.87 31.40 -6.99
C ASP A 262 -4.42 30.92 -7.17
N ALA A 263 -4.17 29.62 -6.96
CA ALA A 263 -2.84 29.03 -7.17
C ALA A 263 -2.65 28.55 -8.62
N ASP A 264 -1.41 28.53 -9.07
CA ASP A 264 -1.01 27.94 -10.35
C ASP A 264 -0.82 26.43 -10.19
N GLU A 265 -0.27 26.05 -9.03
CA GLU A 265 0.05 24.69 -8.63
C GLU A 265 -0.04 24.53 -7.12
N ALA A 266 -0.39 23.33 -6.66
CA ALA A 266 -0.26 22.91 -5.28
C ALA A 266 0.49 21.56 -5.19
N VAL A 267 1.43 21.46 -4.25
CA VAL A 267 2.12 20.22 -3.88
C VAL A 267 1.68 19.81 -2.49
N LEU A 268 1.14 18.61 -2.40
CA LEU A 268 0.68 17.95 -1.19
C LEU A 268 1.68 16.86 -0.82
N LEU A 269 2.13 16.85 0.44
CA LEU A 269 2.98 15.81 1.01
C LEU A 269 2.26 15.20 2.21
N PHE A 270 1.99 13.89 2.15
CA PHE A 270 1.31 13.16 3.20
C PHE A 270 2.18 12.03 3.75
N THR A 271 2.20 11.88 5.07
CA THR A 271 2.71 10.68 5.72
C THR A 271 1.86 10.35 6.94
N ALA A 272 2.04 9.14 7.46
CA ALA A 272 1.40 8.68 8.67
C ALA A 272 2.37 7.85 9.50
N ALA A 273 2.00 7.56 10.74
CA ALA A 273 2.69 6.60 11.59
C ALA A 273 1.71 6.05 12.63
N THR A 274 2.09 4.95 13.27
CA THR A 274 1.40 4.38 14.42
C THR A 274 2.33 4.26 15.62
N ASP A 275 1.82 3.73 16.74
CA ASP A 275 2.64 3.33 17.87
C ASP A 275 3.06 1.84 17.80
N TYR A 276 3.03 1.21 16.62
CA TYR A 276 3.47 -0.17 16.43
C TYR A 276 4.98 -0.35 16.65
N SER A 277 5.36 -1.46 17.28
CA SER A 277 6.74 -1.90 17.45
C SER A 277 6.90 -3.33 16.91
N LEU A 278 7.74 -3.48 15.88
CA LEU A 278 8.11 -4.79 15.36
C LEU A 278 8.84 -5.64 16.40
N GLU A 279 9.70 -5.04 17.23
CA GLU A 279 10.41 -5.74 18.30
C GLU A 279 9.43 -6.35 19.32
N LYS A 280 8.41 -5.59 19.72
CA LYS A 280 7.37 -6.09 20.64
C LYS A 280 6.32 -6.93 19.92
N MET A 281 6.25 -6.88 18.59
CA MET A 281 5.18 -7.44 17.76
C MET A 281 3.79 -6.97 18.22
N THR A 282 3.68 -5.73 18.69
CA THR A 282 2.46 -5.07 19.18
C THR A 282 2.73 -3.57 19.36
N PHE A 283 1.72 -2.78 19.75
CA PHE A 283 1.91 -1.37 20.04
C PHE A 283 2.83 -1.13 21.25
N ASP A 284 3.62 -0.06 21.18
CA ASP A 284 4.48 0.47 22.22
C ASP A 284 4.05 1.90 22.55
N ARG A 285 3.39 2.09 23.70
CA ARG A 285 2.90 3.41 24.13
C ARG A 285 4.00 4.44 24.39
N GLY A 286 5.28 4.04 24.34
CA GLY A 286 6.42 4.96 24.33
C GLY A 286 6.70 5.61 22.97
N ILE A 287 6.13 5.08 21.88
CA ILE A 287 6.19 5.67 20.54
C ILE A 287 5.09 6.73 20.44
N ASP A 288 5.47 7.93 20.01
CA ASP A 288 4.56 9.01 19.68
C ASP A 288 4.37 9.05 18.15
N PRO A 289 3.22 8.58 17.62
CA PRO A 289 2.99 8.54 16.18
C PRO A 289 3.06 9.92 15.54
N GLY A 290 2.58 10.96 16.24
CA GLY A 290 2.59 12.32 15.74
C GLY A 290 3.99 12.84 15.53
N ARG A 291 4.89 12.59 16.49
CA ARG A 291 6.31 12.96 16.37
C ARG A 291 7.01 12.22 15.24
N VAL A 292 6.75 10.92 15.07
CA VAL A 292 7.33 10.13 13.96
C VAL A 292 6.88 10.70 12.61
N ALA A 293 5.58 10.98 12.46
CA ALA A 293 5.03 11.56 11.24
C ALA A 293 5.57 12.98 10.98
N ASP A 294 5.73 13.81 12.01
CA ASP A 294 6.32 15.15 11.90
C ASP A 294 7.79 15.09 11.44
N ASP A 295 8.58 14.15 11.97
CA ASP A 295 9.99 13.95 11.59
C ASP A 295 10.16 13.48 10.13
N ILE A 296 9.27 12.60 9.65
CA ILE A 296 9.25 12.16 8.24
C ILE A 296 8.86 13.34 7.33
N LEU A 297 7.73 14.00 7.64
CA LEU A 297 7.21 15.10 6.83
C LEU A 297 8.19 16.27 6.78
N GLY A 298 8.87 16.58 7.89
CA GLY A 298 9.87 17.65 7.96
C GLY A 298 11.05 17.46 7.00
N LYS A 299 11.50 16.21 6.79
CA LYS A 299 12.57 15.90 5.83
C LYS A 299 12.08 16.11 4.39
N ALA A 300 10.93 15.52 4.03
CA ALA A 300 10.34 15.65 2.71
C ALA A 300 9.97 17.11 2.38
N ALA A 301 9.54 17.89 3.38
CA ALA A 301 9.19 19.30 3.23
C ALA A 301 10.38 20.19 2.85
N SER A 302 11.63 19.73 2.93
CA SER A 302 12.78 20.49 2.42
C SER A 302 13.00 20.34 0.91
N LYS A 303 12.40 19.32 0.28
CA LYS A 303 12.60 19.00 -1.13
C LYS A 303 11.60 19.71 -2.04
N SER A 304 12.04 19.97 -3.27
CA SER A 304 11.19 20.40 -4.39
C SER A 304 10.42 19.22 -4.99
N TRP A 305 9.36 19.49 -5.75
CA TRP A 305 8.63 18.46 -6.49
C TRP A 305 9.55 17.67 -7.44
N SER A 306 10.44 18.36 -8.15
CA SER A 306 11.39 17.71 -9.06
C SER A 306 12.36 16.76 -8.37
N GLU A 307 12.82 17.12 -7.17
CA GLU A 307 13.70 16.25 -6.37
C GLU A 307 12.92 15.02 -5.87
N LEU A 308 11.75 15.22 -5.25
CA LEU A 308 10.89 14.12 -4.78
C LEU A 308 10.55 13.14 -5.92
N ARG A 309 10.22 13.68 -7.09
CA ARG A 309 9.88 12.88 -8.26
C ARG A 309 11.07 12.11 -8.81
N SER A 310 12.23 12.76 -8.88
CA SER A 310 13.47 12.12 -9.35
C SER A 310 13.92 11.02 -8.39
N ASP A 311 13.86 11.27 -7.08
CA ASP A 311 14.24 10.31 -6.05
C ASP A 311 13.32 9.08 -6.08
N HIS A 312 12.01 9.29 -6.17
CA HIS A 312 11.01 8.23 -6.35
C HIS A 312 11.26 7.39 -7.60
N GLU A 313 11.37 8.02 -8.77
CA GLU A 313 11.54 7.27 -10.02
C GLU A 313 12.86 6.51 -10.05
N ALA A 314 13.94 7.09 -9.52
CA ALA A 314 15.24 6.41 -9.46
C ALA A 314 15.17 5.13 -8.61
N ASP A 315 14.54 5.21 -7.42
CA ASP A 315 14.33 4.05 -6.55
C ASP A 315 13.40 3.00 -7.20
N HIS A 316 12.24 3.44 -7.68
CA HIS A 316 11.22 2.55 -8.23
C HIS A 316 11.69 1.84 -9.49
N ARG A 317 12.24 2.58 -10.47
CA ARG A 317 12.74 2.01 -11.73
C ARG A 317 13.89 1.04 -11.50
N ALA A 318 14.77 1.31 -10.51
CA ALA A 318 15.88 0.41 -10.20
C ALA A 318 15.44 -1.00 -9.78
N MET A 319 14.22 -1.16 -9.25
CA MET A 319 13.59 -2.46 -9.01
C MET A 319 12.73 -2.92 -10.17
N PHE A 320 11.85 -2.06 -10.68
CA PHE A 320 10.85 -2.43 -11.67
C PHE A 320 11.47 -2.84 -13.01
N GLU A 321 12.48 -2.10 -13.50
CA GLU A 321 13.07 -2.32 -14.82
C GLU A 321 14.02 -3.53 -14.90
N ARG A 322 14.23 -4.25 -13.79
CA ARG A 322 15.06 -5.49 -13.74
C ARG A 322 14.47 -6.63 -14.57
N VAL A 323 13.15 -6.64 -14.78
CA VAL A 323 12.45 -7.66 -15.56
C VAL A 323 11.51 -6.98 -16.56
N SER A 324 11.59 -7.43 -17.81
CA SER A 324 10.70 -7.05 -18.90
C SER A 324 10.09 -8.31 -19.48
N LEU A 325 8.79 -8.27 -19.78
CA LEU A 325 8.06 -9.36 -20.42
C LEU A 325 7.30 -8.81 -21.63
N SER A 326 7.48 -9.43 -22.80
CA SER A 326 6.73 -9.08 -24.01
C SER A 326 6.39 -10.34 -24.77
N PHE A 327 5.15 -10.39 -25.26
CA PHE A 327 4.65 -11.45 -26.14
C PHE A 327 4.45 -10.95 -27.59
N GLY A 328 5.08 -9.83 -27.95
CA GLY A 328 4.94 -9.17 -29.25
C GLY A 328 4.48 -7.72 -29.13
N GLU A 329 4.00 -7.16 -30.24
CA GLU A 329 3.48 -5.79 -30.30
C GLU A 329 2.14 -5.65 -29.55
N ASP A 330 1.98 -4.57 -28.78
CA ASP A 330 0.69 -4.23 -28.18
C ASP A 330 -0.22 -3.53 -29.20
N SER A 331 -1.02 -4.34 -29.90
CA SER A 331 -2.05 -3.85 -30.82
C SER A 331 -3.26 -3.18 -30.14
N GLN A 332 -3.36 -3.27 -28.80
CA GLN A 332 -4.50 -2.77 -28.02
C GLN A 332 -4.12 -1.60 -27.10
N LYS A 333 -2.91 -1.06 -27.20
CA LYS A 333 -2.39 0.04 -26.36
C LYS A 333 -3.29 1.29 -26.32
N ASP A 334 -3.99 1.57 -27.41
CA ASP A 334 -4.88 2.73 -27.55
C ASP A 334 -6.28 2.49 -26.98
N ARG A 335 -6.51 1.36 -26.29
CA ARG A 335 -7.78 1.06 -25.60
C ARG A 335 -7.64 1.11 -24.08
N PRO A 336 -8.64 1.64 -23.36
CA PRO A 336 -8.69 1.59 -21.91
C PRO A 336 -8.58 0.16 -21.37
N THR A 337 -7.91 -0.01 -20.22
CA THR A 337 -7.63 -1.32 -19.63
C THR A 337 -8.90 -2.09 -19.30
N ASN A 338 -9.96 -1.43 -18.83
CA ASN A 338 -11.29 -2.02 -18.60
C ASN A 338 -11.91 -2.60 -19.88
N GLU A 339 -11.79 -1.91 -21.02
CA GLU A 339 -12.26 -2.43 -22.30
C GLU A 339 -11.46 -3.66 -22.74
N ARG A 340 -10.13 -3.63 -22.58
CA ARG A 340 -9.25 -4.77 -22.88
C ARG A 340 -9.66 -6.00 -22.05
N LEU A 341 -9.90 -5.82 -20.76
CA LEU A 341 -10.37 -6.89 -19.87
C LEU A 341 -11.74 -7.44 -20.28
N ALA A 342 -12.69 -6.57 -20.63
CA ALA A 342 -14.02 -6.98 -21.07
C ALA A 342 -13.98 -7.80 -22.38
N ARG A 343 -13.03 -7.50 -23.27
CA ARG A 343 -12.78 -8.27 -24.51
C ARG A 343 -12.21 -9.65 -24.20
N LEU A 344 -11.21 -9.71 -23.31
CA LEU A 344 -10.63 -10.98 -22.86
C LEU A 344 -11.70 -11.90 -22.24
N GLN A 345 -12.60 -11.36 -21.43
CA GLN A 345 -13.73 -12.10 -20.84
C GLN A 345 -14.71 -12.67 -21.88
N ARG A 346 -14.79 -12.07 -23.08
CA ARG A 346 -15.58 -12.57 -24.22
C ARG A 346 -14.82 -13.60 -25.06
N GLY A 347 -13.59 -13.95 -24.69
CA GLY A 347 -12.76 -14.94 -25.38
C GLY A 347 -11.86 -14.35 -26.48
N GLU A 348 -11.72 -13.03 -26.56
CA GLU A 348 -10.73 -12.40 -27.44
C GLU A 348 -9.31 -12.52 -26.86
N GLU A 349 -8.28 -12.53 -27.71
CA GLU A 349 -6.89 -12.62 -27.26
C GLU A 349 -6.27 -11.23 -27.03
N ASP A 350 -5.56 -11.07 -25.91
CA ASP A 350 -4.75 -9.89 -25.62
C ASP A 350 -3.46 -10.31 -24.88
N PRO A 351 -2.44 -10.83 -25.60
CA PRO A 351 -1.18 -11.24 -24.98
C PRO A 351 -0.46 -10.11 -24.25
N ALA A 352 -0.58 -8.86 -24.72
CA ALA A 352 0.02 -7.70 -24.07
C ALA A 352 -0.64 -7.40 -22.72
N LEU A 353 -1.96 -7.62 -22.57
CA LEU A 353 -2.63 -7.52 -21.27
C LEU A 353 -2.14 -8.59 -20.28
N ALA A 354 -1.79 -9.79 -20.74
CA ALA A 354 -1.19 -10.82 -19.89
C ALA A 354 0.22 -10.42 -19.40
N ALA A 355 1.03 -9.80 -20.27
CA ALA A 355 2.31 -9.23 -19.86
C ALA A 355 2.13 -8.08 -18.85
N LEU A 356 1.16 -7.19 -19.08
CA LEU A 356 0.82 -6.12 -18.16
C LEU A 356 0.36 -6.65 -16.79
N TYR A 357 -0.45 -7.72 -16.76
CA TYR A 357 -0.89 -8.36 -15.52
C TYR A 357 0.28 -8.98 -14.73
N PHE A 358 1.24 -9.60 -15.41
CA PHE A 358 2.48 -10.07 -14.79
C PHE A 358 3.27 -8.92 -14.15
N GLN A 359 3.44 -7.82 -14.88
CA GLN A 359 4.13 -6.63 -14.38
C GLN A 359 3.39 -5.96 -13.22
N TYR A 360 2.06 -6.02 -13.24
CA TYR A 360 1.23 -5.51 -12.16
C TYR A 360 1.43 -6.31 -10.85
N GLY A 361 1.59 -7.63 -10.92
CA GLY A 361 1.95 -8.43 -9.75
C GLY A 361 3.28 -8.00 -9.11
N ARG A 362 4.30 -7.71 -9.93
CA ARG A 362 5.58 -7.15 -9.46
C ARG A 362 5.40 -5.77 -8.83
N PHE A 363 4.65 -4.89 -9.48
CA PHE A 363 4.32 -3.56 -8.99
C PHE A 363 3.62 -3.61 -7.62
N LEU A 364 2.63 -4.48 -7.45
CA LEU A 364 1.88 -4.61 -6.20
C LEU A 364 2.75 -5.12 -5.05
N LEU A 365 3.63 -6.09 -5.28
CA LEU A 365 4.55 -6.58 -4.24
C LEU A 365 5.55 -5.48 -3.83
N MET A 366 6.09 -4.73 -4.80
CA MET A 366 6.91 -3.55 -4.51
C MET A 366 6.15 -2.51 -3.69
N GLY A 367 4.88 -2.26 -4.01
CA GLY A 367 4.06 -1.26 -3.31
C GLY A 367 3.62 -1.67 -1.90
N SER A 368 3.69 -2.95 -1.54
CA SER A 368 3.12 -3.49 -0.29
C SER A 368 4.11 -4.22 0.61
N SER A 369 5.35 -4.47 0.18
CA SER A 369 6.34 -5.15 1.01
C SER A 369 7.77 -4.74 0.66
N ARG A 370 8.23 -3.63 1.22
CA ARG A 370 9.63 -3.18 1.16
C ARG A 370 9.89 -2.12 2.21
N SER A 371 11.17 -1.84 2.51
CA SER A 371 11.55 -0.65 3.28
C SER A 371 10.99 0.61 2.57
N PRO A 372 10.41 1.57 3.31
CA PRO A 372 10.44 1.74 4.77
C PRO A 372 9.44 0.88 5.56
N GLY A 373 8.57 0.12 4.89
CA GLY A 373 7.68 -0.85 5.53
C GLY A 373 8.44 -1.96 6.24
N CYS A 374 7.81 -2.50 7.26
CA CYS A 374 8.38 -3.51 8.16
C CYS A 374 7.47 -4.72 8.37
N LEU A 375 6.23 -4.67 7.88
CA LEU A 375 5.28 -5.75 7.90
C LEU A 375 5.15 -6.39 6.51
N PRO A 376 4.83 -7.69 6.43
CA PRO A 376 4.58 -8.32 5.16
C PRO A 376 3.30 -7.81 4.50
N ALA A 377 3.18 -8.03 3.19
CA ALA A 377 1.95 -7.84 2.43
C ALA A 377 0.87 -8.78 2.97
N ASN A 378 -0.23 -8.22 3.47
CA ASN A 378 -1.36 -8.96 4.02
C ASN A 378 -2.29 -9.47 2.89
N LEU A 379 -3.49 -9.98 3.22
CA LEU A 379 -4.46 -10.47 2.21
C LEU A 379 -4.83 -9.45 1.12
N GLN A 380 -4.66 -8.15 1.39
CA GLN A 380 -4.94 -7.06 0.47
C GLN A 380 -3.67 -6.22 0.17
N GLY A 381 -2.48 -6.78 0.43
CA GLY A 381 -1.20 -6.08 0.34
C GLY A 381 -1.05 -5.07 1.46
N VAL A 382 -1.40 -3.81 1.16
CA VAL A 382 -1.48 -2.70 2.12
C VAL A 382 -2.75 -1.86 1.91
N TRP A 383 -3.61 -2.22 0.94
CA TRP A 383 -4.76 -1.41 0.52
C TRP A 383 -6.06 -2.01 1.04
N ASN A 384 -6.74 -1.31 1.96
CA ASN A 384 -8.01 -1.73 2.53
C ASN A 384 -8.88 -0.51 2.83
N LYS A 385 -10.15 -0.53 2.42
CA LYS A 385 -11.15 0.52 2.71
C LYS A 385 -12.11 0.18 3.85
N ASP A 386 -12.16 -1.06 4.29
CA ASP A 386 -13.20 -1.56 5.17
C ASP A 386 -12.68 -1.60 6.62
N MET A 387 -13.42 -0.99 7.55
CA MET A 387 -13.10 -1.07 8.99
C MET A 387 -13.15 -2.52 9.51
N TRP A 388 -13.98 -3.34 8.86
CA TRP A 388 -14.09 -4.79 9.07
C TRP A 388 -13.86 -5.47 7.73
N ALA A 389 -12.60 -5.73 7.41
CA ALA A 389 -12.21 -6.32 6.14
C ALA A 389 -12.56 -7.81 6.08
N ALA A 390 -12.79 -8.32 4.86
CA ALA A 390 -13.00 -9.76 4.66
C ALA A 390 -11.77 -10.54 5.16
N TRP A 391 -12.00 -11.51 6.05
CA TRP A 391 -10.94 -12.25 6.75
C TRP A 391 -9.91 -11.31 7.41
N GLU A 392 -10.40 -10.19 7.95
CA GLU A 392 -9.62 -9.19 8.71
C GLU A 392 -8.50 -8.52 7.90
N ALA A 393 -8.43 -8.79 6.59
CA ALA A 393 -7.26 -8.58 5.75
C ALA A 393 -5.96 -9.06 6.44
N ASP A 394 -6.01 -10.18 7.17
CA ASP A 394 -4.94 -10.67 8.04
C ASP A 394 -3.73 -11.29 7.29
N TYR A 395 -2.91 -12.03 8.04
CA TYR A 395 -1.90 -12.94 7.51
C TYR A 395 -2.38 -14.40 7.51
N HIS A 396 -3.07 -14.84 6.46
CA HIS A 396 -3.44 -16.25 6.28
C HIS A 396 -2.22 -17.14 5.96
N LEU A 397 -1.80 -17.96 6.92
CA LEU A 397 -0.54 -18.72 6.88
C LEU A 397 -0.63 -20.13 6.24
N ASN A 398 -1.74 -20.48 5.61
CA ASN A 398 -1.94 -21.83 5.04
C ASN A 398 -1.92 -21.88 3.51
N ILE A 399 -1.83 -20.74 2.82
CA ILE A 399 -1.57 -20.62 1.38
C ILE A 399 -1.35 -19.17 0.96
N ASN A 400 -2.12 -18.22 1.51
CA ASN A 400 -2.21 -16.85 1.01
C ASN A 400 -0.92 -16.05 1.20
N LEU A 401 -0.40 -16.01 2.43
CA LEU A 401 0.85 -15.30 2.70
C LEU A 401 1.99 -15.89 1.87
N GLN A 402 2.06 -17.21 1.73
CA GLN A 402 3.08 -17.85 0.89
C GLN A 402 2.93 -17.44 -0.58
N MET A 403 1.69 -17.39 -1.10
CA MET A 403 1.39 -17.00 -2.47
C MET A 403 1.80 -15.55 -2.76
N ASN A 404 1.60 -14.63 -1.80
CA ASN A 404 2.02 -13.23 -1.94
C ASN A 404 3.52 -13.11 -2.30
N TYR A 405 4.35 -14.05 -1.82
CA TYR A 405 5.81 -13.99 -1.96
C TYR A 405 6.40 -14.99 -2.96
N TRP A 406 5.60 -15.83 -3.63
CA TRP A 406 6.07 -16.66 -4.74
C TRP A 406 6.81 -15.87 -5.84
N PRO A 407 6.39 -14.65 -6.24
CA PRO A 407 7.09 -13.90 -7.26
C PRO A 407 8.35 -13.18 -6.75
N ALA A 408 8.60 -13.09 -5.43
CA ALA A 408 9.64 -12.21 -4.89
C ALA A 408 11.03 -12.49 -5.49
N ASP A 409 11.58 -13.68 -5.30
CA ASP A 409 12.89 -14.03 -5.86
C ASP A 409 12.82 -14.32 -7.36
N LEU A 410 11.79 -15.04 -7.81
CA LEU A 410 11.63 -15.45 -9.21
C LEU A 410 11.52 -14.26 -10.17
N CYS A 411 10.89 -13.18 -9.72
CA CYS A 411 10.68 -11.95 -10.50
C CYS A 411 11.66 -10.83 -10.12
N ASN A 412 12.80 -11.18 -9.50
CA ASN A 412 13.94 -10.31 -9.22
C ASN A 412 13.62 -9.12 -8.28
N LEU A 413 12.87 -9.41 -7.22
CA LEU A 413 12.42 -8.49 -6.17
C LEU A 413 12.80 -9.02 -4.78
N SER A 414 13.94 -9.70 -4.62
CA SER A 414 14.35 -10.36 -3.36
C SER A 414 14.32 -9.45 -2.13
N GLU A 415 14.56 -8.15 -2.30
CA GLU A 415 14.49 -7.17 -1.20
C GLU A 415 13.08 -7.05 -0.59
N THR A 416 12.04 -7.42 -1.33
CA THR A 416 10.66 -7.45 -0.83
C THR A 416 10.42 -8.54 0.20
N MET A 417 11.30 -9.54 0.30
CA MET A 417 11.28 -10.56 1.36
C MET A 417 11.72 -10.01 2.73
N GLY A 418 12.33 -8.83 2.80
CA GLY A 418 12.82 -8.22 4.03
C GLY A 418 11.74 -8.12 5.13
N PRO A 419 10.60 -7.46 4.87
CA PRO A 419 9.50 -7.37 5.85
C PRO A 419 8.97 -8.74 6.29
N LEU A 420 8.78 -9.69 5.36
CA LEU A 420 8.35 -11.05 5.69
C LEU A 420 9.33 -11.76 6.62
N THR A 421 10.62 -11.73 6.28
CA THR A 421 11.65 -12.43 7.07
C THR A 421 11.83 -11.80 8.45
N GLY A 422 11.80 -10.48 8.56
CA GLY A 422 11.82 -9.77 9.84
C GLY A 422 10.63 -10.15 10.72
N TRP A 423 9.42 -10.16 10.15
CA TRP A 423 8.20 -10.55 10.84
C TRP A 423 8.21 -12.03 11.26
N LEU A 424 8.67 -12.95 10.41
CA LEU A 424 8.78 -14.39 10.74
C LEU A 424 9.78 -14.66 11.88
N ILE A 425 10.85 -13.88 11.99
CA ILE A 425 11.77 -13.97 13.13
C ILE A 425 11.02 -13.61 14.42
N GLY A 426 10.31 -12.48 14.45
CA GLY A 426 9.49 -12.09 15.60
C GLY A 426 8.40 -13.11 15.94
N LEU A 427 7.75 -13.68 14.91
CA LEU A 427 6.76 -14.74 15.07
C LEU A 427 7.38 -16.01 15.66
N SER A 428 8.58 -16.42 15.21
CA SER A 428 9.25 -17.61 15.74
C SER A 428 9.58 -17.48 17.23
N GLN A 429 10.03 -16.30 17.68
CA GLN A 429 10.34 -16.03 19.08
C GLN A 429 9.07 -16.11 19.95
N ARG A 430 7.96 -15.52 19.49
CA ARG A 430 6.67 -15.66 20.17
C ARG A 430 6.12 -17.09 20.11
N GLY A 431 6.41 -17.79 19.02
CA GLY A 431 6.01 -19.17 18.77
C GLY A 431 6.61 -20.18 19.75
N GLU A 432 7.75 -19.87 20.39
CA GLU A 432 8.35 -20.73 21.43
C GLU A 432 7.35 -21.00 22.57
N SER A 433 6.69 -19.95 23.07
CA SER A 433 5.64 -20.09 24.10
C SER A 433 4.46 -20.94 23.61
N THR A 434 4.05 -20.78 22.35
CA THR A 434 3.00 -21.61 21.75
C THR A 434 3.42 -23.08 21.69
N ALA A 435 4.65 -23.36 21.26
CA ALA A 435 5.19 -24.71 21.15
C ALA A 435 5.31 -25.40 22.52
N GLU A 436 5.83 -24.70 23.52
CA GLU A 436 5.98 -25.21 24.88
C GLU A 436 4.61 -25.47 25.52
N ARG A 437 3.70 -24.49 25.49
CA ARG A 437 2.41 -24.59 26.21
C ARG A 437 1.45 -25.59 25.58
N LEU A 438 1.39 -25.68 24.26
CA LEU A 438 0.46 -26.58 23.58
C LEU A 438 1.04 -27.99 23.42
N TYR A 439 2.33 -28.09 23.07
CA TYR A 439 2.94 -29.35 22.65
C TYR A 439 4.03 -29.86 23.58
N GLY A 440 4.47 -29.09 24.57
CA GLY A 440 5.64 -29.43 25.40
C GLY A 440 6.94 -29.50 24.60
N ALA A 441 7.00 -28.79 23.46
CA ALA A 441 8.13 -28.77 22.56
C ALA A 441 9.05 -27.58 22.85
N GLN A 442 10.37 -27.82 22.84
CA GLN A 442 11.40 -26.79 22.96
C GLN A 442 11.80 -26.22 21.61
#